data_AF-A0A1B6C4G3-F1
#
_entry.id   AF-A0A1B6C4G3-F1
#
_cell.length_a   1.000
_cell.length_b   1.000
_cell.length_c   1.000
_cell.angle_alpha   90.00
_cell.angle_beta   90.00
_cell.angle_gamma   90.00
#
_symmetry.space_group_name_H-M   'P 1'
#
loop_
_entity.id
_entity.type
_entity.pdbx_description
1 polymer ?
#
loop_
_entity_poly.entity_id
_entity_poly.type
_entity_poly.pdbx_seq_one_letter_code
_entity_poly.pdbx_strand_id
1 'polypeptide(L)'
;MSLRRFHFLLQSIRFDNIIVRPARRALDKLAAFRNVFDLFNRNCVNNYVLSSFATIDEQLVAFCGRCPFRQFMKSKPAKYGIKIFTITDAKMFYVHNMEVYVGNQPGNSPFVKSNKPKDVVLFL
;
A
#
# COMPACT_ATOMS: atom_id res chain seq x y z
N MET A 1 15.71 -13.80 -21.13
CA MET A 1 14.62 -13.01 -21.78
C MET A 1 15.25 -11.89 -22.60
N SER A 2 14.75 -11.58 -23.80
CA SER A 2 15.29 -10.49 -24.60
C SER A 2 14.89 -9.11 -24.04
N LEU A 3 15.73 -8.09 -24.27
CA LEU A 3 15.47 -6.71 -23.84
C LEU A 3 14.10 -6.21 -24.33
N ARG A 4 13.76 -6.50 -25.60
CA ARG A 4 12.47 -6.15 -26.20
C ARG A 4 11.30 -6.79 -25.45
N ARG A 5 11.42 -8.09 -25.12
CA ARG A 5 10.37 -8.81 -24.38
C ARG A 5 10.22 -8.27 -22.96
N PHE A 6 11.32 -7.93 -22.29
CA PHE A 6 11.29 -7.33 -20.96
C PHE A 6 10.51 -6.01 -20.93
N HIS A 7 10.84 -5.06 -21.82
CA HIS A 7 10.14 -3.78 -21.90
C HIS A 7 8.66 -3.93 -22.23
N PHE A 8 8.32 -4.83 -23.16
CA PHE A 8 6.93 -5.12 -23.50
C PHE A 8 6.13 -5.59 -22.28
N LEU A 9 6.68 -6.53 -21.52
CA LEU A 9 6.03 -7.04 -20.31
C LEU A 9 5.92 -5.96 -19.24
N LEU A 10 7.00 -5.20 -18.97
CA LEU A 10 7.01 -4.14 -17.97
C LEU A 10 5.91 -3.10 -18.19
N GLN A 11 5.61 -2.76 -19.44
CA GLN A 11 4.55 -1.80 -19.80
C GLN A 11 3.13 -2.41 -19.76
N SER A 12 3.02 -3.73 -19.86
CA SER A 12 1.74 -4.44 -20.04
C SER A 12 1.23 -5.11 -18.76
N ILE A 13 2.02 -5.19 -17.68
CA ILE A 13 1.59 -5.78 -16.41
C ILE A 13 0.38 -5.01 -15.85
N ARG A 14 -0.67 -5.75 -15.51
CA ARG A 14 -1.89 -5.26 -14.85
C ARG A 14 -2.26 -6.22 -13.74
N PHE A 15 -2.80 -5.69 -12.65
CA PHE A 15 -3.21 -6.45 -11.46
C PHE A 15 -4.73 -6.48 -11.27
N ASP A 16 -5.47 -6.04 -12.30
CA ASP A 16 -6.88 -5.78 -12.16
C ASP A 16 -7.66 -5.91 -13.47
N ASN A 17 -8.96 -6.21 -13.37
CA ASN A 17 -9.86 -6.31 -14.52
C ASN A 17 -10.37 -4.91 -14.93
N ILE A 18 -10.00 -4.50 -16.15
CA ILE A 18 -10.35 -3.18 -16.71
C ILE A 18 -11.85 -2.93 -16.83
N ILE A 19 -12.66 -3.98 -17.01
CA ILE A 19 -14.11 -3.87 -17.21
C ILE A 19 -14.79 -3.40 -15.92
N VAL A 20 -14.39 -3.98 -14.78
CA VAL A 20 -15.02 -3.71 -13.47
C VAL A 20 -14.32 -2.58 -12.71
N ARG A 21 -13.12 -2.18 -13.13
CA ARG A 21 -12.32 -1.15 -12.47
C ARG A 21 -13.00 0.22 -12.32
N PRO A 22 -13.79 0.75 -13.28
CA PRO A 22 -14.43 2.06 -13.12
C PRO A 22 -15.36 2.13 -11.90
N ALA A 23 -16.19 1.11 -11.70
CA ALA A 23 -17.10 1.02 -10.56
C ALA A 23 -16.34 0.93 -9.23
N ARG A 24 -15.28 0.11 -9.16
CA ARG A 24 -14.46 0.02 -7.94
C ARG A 24 -13.65 1.27 -7.67
N ARG A 25 -13.15 1.96 -8.70
CA ARG A 25 -12.40 3.22 -8.53
C ARG A 25 -13.28 4.33 -7.97
N ALA A 26 -14.59 4.29 -8.20
CA ALA A 26 -15.55 5.21 -7.60
C ALA A 26 -15.69 5.02 -6.07
N LEU A 27 -15.23 3.88 -5.53
CA LEU A 27 -15.22 3.56 -4.10
C LEU A 27 -13.80 3.59 -3.53
N ASP A 28 -12.81 3.06 -4.25
CA ASP A 28 -11.45 2.87 -3.77
C ASP A 28 -10.41 3.40 -4.76
N LYS A 29 -9.62 4.38 -4.31
CA LYS A 29 -8.49 4.91 -5.07
C LYS A 29 -7.40 3.85 -5.33
N LEU A 30 -7.30 2.81 -4.51
CA LEU A 30 -6.35 1.69 -4.67
C LEU A 30 -6.90 0.55 -5.52
N ALA A 31 -8.09 0.67 -6.11
CA ALA A 31 -8.80 -0.44 -6.78
C ALA A 31 -7.95 -1.25 -7.78
N ALA A 32 -7.02 -0.59 -8.49
CA ALA A 32 -6.15 -1.23 -9.48
C ALA A 32 -5.11 -2.20 -8.90
N PHE A 33 -4.87 -2.18 -7.58
CA PHE A 33 -3.89 -3.02 -6.90
C PHE A 33 -4.42 -3.68 -5.61
N ARG A 34 -5.61 -3.27 -5.13
CA ARG A 34 -6.21 -3.71 -3.87
C ARG A 34 -6.17 -5.22 -3.65
N ASN A 35 -6.63 -6.01 -4.62
CA ASN A 35 -6.70 -7.47 -4.48
C ASN A 35 -5.34 -8.12 -4.24
N VAL A 36 -4.30 -7.65 -4.95
CA VAL A 36 -2.93 -8.16 -4.81
C VAL A 36 -2.34 -7.74 -3.48
N PHE A 37 -2.56 -6.48 -3.09
CA PHE A 37 -2.14 -5.95 -1.80
C PHE A 37 -2.75 -6.72 -0.62
N ASP A 38 -4.07 -6.92 -0.63
CA ASP A 38 -4.78 -7.64 0.43
C ASP A 38 -4.37 -9.12 0.48
N LEU A 39 -4.08 -9.75 -0.66
CA LEU A 39 -3.54 -11.11 -0.70
C LEU A 39 -2.13 -11.16 -0.09
N PHE A 40 -1.27 -10.21 -0.46
CA PHE A 40 0.09 -10.12 0.06
C PHE A 40 0.10 -9.91 1.58
N ASN A 41 -0.66 -8.94 2.08
CA ASN A 41 -0.76 -8.67 3.52
C ASN A 41 -1.31 -9.85 4.30
N ARG A 42 -2.36 -10.52 3.80
CA ARG A 42 -2.88 -11.73 4.44
C ARG A 42 -1.83 -12.82 4.55
N ASN A 43 -1.00 -12.98 3.53
CA ASN A 43 0.10 -13.93 3.58
C ASN A 43 1.17 -13.51 4.60
N CYS A 44 1.50 -12.23 4.72
CA CYS A 44 2.43 -11.75 5.74
C CYS A 44 1.95 -12.08 7.16
N VAL A 45 0.67 -11.84 7.44
CA VAL A 45 0.07 -12.12 8.75
C VAL A 45 0.01 -13.63 9.03
N ASN A 46 -0.39 -14.44 8.05
CA ASN A 46 -0.61 -15.87 8.25
C ASN A 46 0.67 -16.69 8.39
N ASN A 47 1.80 -16.22 7.84
CA ASN A 47 3.04 -17.00 7.79
C ASN A 47 4.07 -16.64 8.87
N TYR A 48 3.79 -15.66 9.73
CA TYR A 48 4.72 -15.24 10.78
C TYR A 48 4.01 -14.75 12.03
N VAL A 49 4.42 -15.27 13.19
CA VAL A 49 3.99 -14.80 14.50
C VAL A 49 5.03 -13.80 15.02
N LEU A 50 4.56 -12.60 15.36
CA LEU A 50 5.41 -11.55 15.95
C LEU A 50 6.08 -12.00 17.25
N SER A 51 7.29 -11.52 17.48
CA SER A 51 7.97 -11.61 18.76
C SER A 51 7.35 -10.66 19.80
N SER A 52 7.93 -10.60 21.01
CA SER A 52 7.42 -9.79 22.10
C SER A 52 7.37 -8.28 21.81
N PHE A 53 8.10 -7.80 20.80
CA PHE A 53 8.20 -6.38 20.47
C PHE A 53 8.01 -6.16 18.97
N ALA A 54 7.15 -5.21 18.63
CA ALA A 54 6.93 -4.74 17.27
C ALA A 54 6.95 -3.21 17.24
N THR A 55 7.31 -2.65 16.09
CA THR A 55 7.34 -1.22 15.84
C THR A 55 6.33 -0.87 14.75
N ILE A 56 5.66 0.27 14.92
CA ILE A 56 4.76 0.83 13.92
C ILE A 56 5.37 2.14 13.46
N ASP A 57 5.58 2.27 12.16
CA ASP A 57 6.11 3.49 11.56
C ASP A 57 5.59 3.61 10.11
N GLU A 58 6.00 4.68 9.44
CA GLU A 58 5.69 4.95 8.04
C GLU A 58 6.89 4.80 7.11
N GLN A 59 6.64 4.05 6.04
CA GLN A 59 7.51 3.97 4.88
C GLN A 59 7.01 4.90 3.77
N LEU A 60 7.94 5.52 3.05
CA LEU A 60 7.64 6.29 1.85
C LEU A 60 8.30 5.63 0.64
N VAL A 61 7.50 5.05 -0.24
CA VAL A 61 7.97 4.46 -1.50
C VAL A 61 8.10 5.57 -2.54
N ALA A 62 9.31 5.86 -2.98
CA ALA A 62 9.59 6.95 -3.91
C ALA A 62 8.79 6.81 -5.21
N PHE A 63 7.99 7.83 -5.53
CA PHE A 63 7.17 7.85 -6.73
C PHE A 63 6.84 9.29 -7.15
N CYS A 64 7.30 9.67 -8.35
CA CYS A 64 7.11 11.02 -8.88
C CYS A 64 6.02 11.11 -9.96
N GLY A 65 5.41 9.98 -10.36
CA GLY A 65 4.33 9.97 -11.35
C GLY A 65 3.03 10.59 -10.84
N ARG A 66 2.03 10.66 -11.73
CA ARG A 66 0.68 11.11 -11.38
C ARG A 66 -0.04 10.01 -10.58
N CYS A 67 -0.23 10.23 -9.29
CA CYS A 67 -0.99 9.35 -8.41
C CYS A 67 -1.86 10.20 -7.47
N PRO A 68 -3.17 9.90 -7.31
CA PRO A 68 -4.09 10.73 -6.54
C PRO A 68 -3.83 10.74 -5.02
N PHE A 69 -2.96 9.86 -4.52
CA PHE A 69 -2.61 9.76 -3.10
C PHE A 69 -1.11 9.89 -2.84
N ARG A 70 -0.36 10.43 -3.81
CA ARG A 70 1.06 10.77 -3.62
C ARG A 70 1.21 11.77 -2.46
N GLN A 71 2.10 11.46 -1.52
CA GLN A 71 2.42 12.29 -0.36
C GLN A 71 3.74 13.01 -0.54
N PHE A 72 3.84 14.19 0.08
CA PHE A 72 5.08 14.92 0.26
C PHE A 72 5.54 14.81 1.70
N MET A 73 6.80 14.41 1.93
CA MET A 73 7.40 14.36 3.27
C MET A 73 8.77 15.02 3.25
N LYS A 74 8.87 16.20 3.86
CA LYS A 74 10.08 17.05 3.82
C LYS A 74 11.32 16.36 4.39
N SER A 75 11.16 15.52 5.41
CA SER A 75 12.23 14.86 6.15
C SER A 75 12.75 13.57 5.51
N LYS A 76 12.05 13.00 4.51
CA LYS A 76 12.46 11.75 3.87
C LYS A 76 13.40 12.05 2.67
N PRO A 77 14.37 11.15 2.35
CA PRO A 77 15.31 11.36 1.25
C PRO A 77 14.61 11.57 -0.10
N ALA A 78 13.63 10.72 -0.40
CA ALA A 78 12.67 10.97 -1.46
C ALA A 78 11.57 11.86 -0.91
N LYS A 79 11.42 13.09 -1.43
CA LYS A 79 10.41 14.03 -0.93
C LYS A 79 8.98 13.65 -1.34
N TYR A 80 8.81 12.91 -2.43
CA TYR A 80 7.52 12.52 -2.97
C TYR A 80 7.40 11.00 -3.12
N GLY A 81 6.27 10.44 -2.71
CA GLY A 81 6.05 9.01 -2.83
C GLY A 81 4.68 8.53 -2.38
N ILE A 82 4.54 7.22 -2.27
CA ILE A 82 3.36 6.56 -1.70
C ILE A 82 3.68 6.26 -0.24
N LYS A 83 2.91 6.85 0.68
CA LYS A 83 3.05 6.61 2.11
C LYS A 83 2.36 5.28 2.46
N ILE A 84 3.04 4.42 3.20
CA ILE A 84 2.55 3.12 3.67
C ILE A 84 2.85 3.05 5.17
N PHE A 85 1.86 2.75 5.98
CA PHE A 85 2.09 2.41 7.38
C PHE A 85 2.42 0.93 7.49
N THR A 86 3.40 0.58 8.31
CA THR A 86 3.83 -0.81 8.48
C THR A 86 3.97 -1.14 9.97
N ILE A 87 3.59 -2.35 10.35
CA ILE A 87 3.98 -2.96 11.62
C ILE A 87 5.06 -4.00 11.35
N THR A 88 6.19 -3.85 12.05
CA THR A 88 7.41 -4.63 11.81
C THR A 88 7.91 -5.24 13.11
N ASP A 89 8.31 -6.50 13.07
CA ASP A 89 8.95 -7.18 14.20
C ASP A 89 10.28 -6.50 14.56
N ALA A 90 10.48 -6.16 15.82
CA ALA A 90 11.68 -5.42 16.26
C ALA A 90 12.96 -6.28 16.28
N LYS A 91 12.83 -7.61 16.34
CA LYS A 91 13.95 -8.55 16.45
C LYS A 91 14.33 -9.16 15.09
N MET A 92 13.33 -9.53 14.30
CA MET A 92 13.52 -10.21 13.00
C MET A 92 13.35 -9.26 11.81
N PHE A 93 12.94 -8.01 12.04
CA PHE A 93 12.70 -7.01 10.99
C PHE A 93 11.66 -7.46 9.95
N TYR A 94 10.74 -8.34 10.35
CA TYR A 94 9.70 -8.88 9.49
C TYR A 94 8.50 -7.93 9.45
N VAL A 95 8.06 -7.55 8.24
CA VAL A 95 6.85 -6.73 8.07
C VAL A 95 5.62 -7.62 8.18
N HIS A 96 4.88 -7.46 9.28
CA HIS A 96 3.73 -8.32 9.60
C HIS A 96 2.45 -7.85 8.91
N ASN A 97 2.17 -6.55 8.92
CA ASN A 97 1.00 -5.97 8.25
C ASN A 97 1.31 -4.55 7.74
N MET A 98 0.54 -4.10 6.74
CA MET A 98 0.74 -2.83 6.06
C MET A 98 -0.58 -2.19 5.64
N GLU A 99 -0.64 -0.87 5.59
CA GLU A 99 -1.76 -0.13 5.02
C GLU A 99 -1.27 1.04 4.16
N VAL A 100 -1.76 1.13 2.91
CA VAL A 100 -1.42 2.24 2.03
C VAL A 100 -2.25 3.47 2.39
N TYR A 101 -1.58 4.59 2.66
CA TYR A 101 -2.26 5.87 2.83
C TYR A 101 -2.76 6.39 1.49
N VAL A 102 -4.08 6.39 1.32
CA VAL A 102 -4.78 6.79 0.08
C VAL A 102 -5.44 8.17 0.17
N GLY A 103 -5.21 8.89 1.28
CA GLY A 103 -5.90 10.15 1.59
C GLY A 103 -7.41 9.95 1.70
N ASN A 104 -8.18 10.98 1.34
CA ASN A 104 -9.64 10.91 1.38
C ASN A 104 -10.17 9.99 0.26
N GLN A 105 -10.87 8.92 0.62
CA GLN A 105 -11.59 8.10 -0.34
C GLN A 105 -12.87 8.82 -0.83
N PRO A 106 -13.38 8.48 -2.01
CA PRO A 106 -14.64 9.04 -2.52
C PRO A 106 -15.85 8.57 -1.70
N GLY A 107 -16.71 9.50 -1.27
CA GLY A 107 -18.02 9.22 -0.64
C GLY A 107 -17.97 8.41 0.66
N ASN A 108 -19.07 7.71 0.98
CA ASN A 108 -19.17 6.74 2.08
C ASN A 108 -18.53 5.40 1.69
N SER A 109 -17.29 5.44 1.18
CA SER A 109 -16.57 4.23 0.80
C SER A 109 -16.28 3.35 2.01
N PRO A 110 -16.45 2.02 1.91
CA PRO A 110 -16.07 1.09 2.98
C PRO A 110 -14.56 1.04 3.21
N PHE A 111 -13.75 1.63 2.31
CA PHE A 111 -12.29 1.69 2.40
C PHE A 111 -11.78 2.96 3.08
N VAL A 112 -12.67 3.78 3.66
CA VAL A 112 -12.28 4.94 4.46
C VAL A 112 -11.60 4.45 5.74
N LYS A 113 -10.34 4.84 5.93
CA LYS A 113 -9.54 4.57 7.14
C LYS A 113 -9.24 5.90 7.83
N SER A 114 -9.30 5.88 9.16
CA SER A 114 -8.89 7.03 9.97
C SER A 114 -7.36 7.09 10.02
N ASN A 115 -6.82 8.30 9.93
CA ASN A 115 -5.38 8.56 10.01
C ASN A 115 -4.93 9.04 11.39
N LYS A 116 -5.82 8.97 12.40
CA LYS A 116 -5.45 9.27 13.78
C LYS A 116 -4.47 8.19 14.27
N PRO A 117 -3.38 8.54 14.97
CA PRO A 117 -2.38 7.57 15.41
C PRO A 117 -2.97 6.37 16.14
N LYS A 118 -3.93 6.58 17.05
CA LYS A 118 -4.64 5.51 17.76
C LYS A 118 -5.31 4.52 16.81
N ASP A 119 -5.97 5.02 15.78
CA ASP A 119 -6.73 4.16 14.85
C ASP A 119 -5.78 3.36 13.97
N VAL A 120 -4.67 3.98 13.53
CA VAL A 120 -3.60 3.30 12.77
C VAL A 120 -3.01 2.14 13.57
N VAL A 121 -2.76 2.34 14.87
CA VAL A 121 -2.27 1.28 15.76
C VAL A 121 -3.29 0.15 15.93
N LEU A 122 -4.59 0.44 15.87
CA LEU A 122 -5.64 -0.55 16.09
C LEU A 122 -5.94 -1.43 14.87
N PHE A 123 -5.75 -0.91 13.65
CA PHE A 123 -6.06 -1.67 12.43
C PHE A 123 -4.86 -2.35 11.76
N LEU A 124 -3.63 -2.01 12.18
CA LEU A 124 -2.40 -2.69 11.73
C LEU A 124 -2.12 -3.91 12.62
#